data_AF-A0AAD4Q2A7-F1
#
_entry.id   AF-A0AAD4Q2A7-F1
#
_cell.length_a   1.000
_cell.length_b   1.000
_cell.length_c   1.000
_cell.angle_alpha   90.00
_cell.angle_beta   90.00
_cell.angle_gamma   90.00
#
_symmetry.space_group_name_H-M   'P 1'
#
loop_
_entity.id
_entity.type
_entity.pdbx_description
1 polymer ?
#
loop_
_entity_poly.entity_id
_entity_poly.type
_entity_poly.pdbx_seq_one_letter_code
_entity_poly.pdbx_strand_id
1 'polypeptide(L)'
;MDDKHWYCRKHDLVFKSELGLNAHYKLSPYHHYCCEEDFGDEDKLWDHLVVDHNACRDCHEVFNGYAKLQKHDHESHLRCTECDRSFQSESNLQHHLNSKLHRPSTVLCPGPQMQQVVCLVCSTHAPL
;
A
#
# COMPACT_ATOMS: atom_id res chain seq x y z
N MET A 1 44.15 10.37 8.84
CA MET A 1 43.21 11.43 8.41
C MET A 1 42.39 10.80 7.31
N ASP A 2 41.20 10.30 7.66
CA ASP A 2 40.31 9.67 6.69
C ASP A 2 39.67 10.78 5.85
N ASP A 3 40.17 10.98 4.64
CA ASP A 3 39.49 11.81 3.63
C ASP A 3 38.19 11.08 3.25
N LYS A 4 37.11 11.42 3.96
CA LYS A 4 35.77 10.92 3.65
C LYS A 4 35.38 11.43 2.27
N HIS A 5 35.57 10.59 1.26
CA HIS A 5 35.12 10.85 -0.09
C HIS A 5 33.64 10.52 -0.24
N TRP A 6 32.88 11.47 -0.79
CA TRP A 6 31.48 11.26 -1.16
C TRP A 6 31.47 10.69 -2.58
N TYR A 7 31.41 9.37 -2.71
CA TYR A 7 31.72 8.68 -3.95
C TYR A 7 30.54 7.86 -4.47
N CYS A 8 30.18 8.07 -5.73
CA CYS A 8 29.22 7.24 -6.44
C CYS A 8 29.95 6.15 -7.23
N ARG A 9 29.79 4.89 -6.81
CA ARG A 9 30.39 3.73 -7.48
C ARG A 9 29.91 3.50 -8.91
N LYS A 10 28.63 3.73 -9.19
CA LYS A 10 28.00 3.43 -10.49
C LYS A 10 28.54 4.32 -11.62
N HIS A 11 28.84 5.58 -11.30
CA HIS A 11 29.30 6.58 -12.25
C HIS A 11 30.79 6.93 -12.10
N ASP A 12 31.47 6.32 -11.12
CA ASP A 12 32.85 6.63 -10.75
C ASP A 12 33.11 8.13 -10.50
N LEU A 13 32.20 8.75 -9.72
CA LEU A 13 32.23 10.20 -9.45
C LEU A 13 32.50 10.50 -7.98
N VAL A 14 33.40 11.44 -7.73
CA VAL A 14 33.68 12.00 -6.39
C VAL A 14 33.02 13.37 -6.26
N PHE A 15 32.26 13.54 -5.19
CA PHE A 15 31.57 14.77 -4.83
C PHE A 15 32.30 15.48 -3.68
N LYS A 16 32.18 16.80 -3.65
CA LYS A 16 32.81 17.66 -2.62
C LYS A 16 32.10 17.59 -1.26
N SER A 17 30.89 17.06 -1.22
CA SER A 17 30.06 16.97 -0.01
C SER A 17 29.00 15.88 -0.11
N GLU A 18 28.47 15.45 1.03
CA GLU A 18 27.34 14.51 1.15
C GLU A 18 26.11 15.02 0.40
N LEU A 19 25.82 16.31 0.56
CA LEU A 19 24.70 16.97 -0.11
C LEU A 19 24.82 16.83 -1.64
N GLY A 20 26.04 16.95 -2.18
CA GLY A 20 26.29 16.77 -3.61
C GLY A 20 26.01 15.34 -4.09
N LEU A 21 26.47 14.34 -3.33
CA LEU A 21 26.19 12.94 -3.64
C LEU A 21 24.69 12.60 -3.51
N ASN A 22 24.02 13.10 -2.47
CA ASN A 22 22.59 12.90 -2.27
C ASN A 22 21.76 13.58 -3.35
N ALA A 23 22.14 14.78 -3.79
CA ALA A 23 21.49 15.44 -4.92
C ALA A 23 21.67 14.65 -6.22
N HIS A 24 22.87 14.10 -6.45
CA HIS A 24 23.13 13.21 -7.58
C HIS A 24 22.22 11.98 -7.56
N TYR A 25 22.11 11.29 -6.42
CA TYR A 25 21.22 10.12 -6.30
C TYR A 25 19.75 10.46 -6.59
N LYS A 26 19.24 11.59 -6.08
CA LYS A 26 17.85 12.02 -6.27
C LYS A 26 17.49 12.42 -7.69
N LEU A 27 18.46 12.96 -8.45
CA LEU A 27 18.23 13.53 -9.77
C LEU A 27 18.68 12.63 -10.91
N SER A 28 19.45 11.59 -10.63
CA SER A 28 19.96 10.68 -11.65
C SER A 28 18.88 9.68 -12.06
N PRO A 29 18.57 9.55 -13.37
CA PRO A 29 17.65 8.51 -13.85
C PRO A 29 18.24 7.10 -13.75
N TYR A 30 19.54 6.97 -13.42
CA TYR A 30 20.23 5.70 -13.27
C TYR A 30 20.32 5.23 -11.82
N HIS A 31 19.78 5.98 -10.86
CA HIS A 31 19.71 5.57 -9.47
C HIS A 31 18.26 5.38 -9.07
N HIS A 32 17.99 4.26 -8.41
CA HIS A 32 16.66 3.94 -7.89
C HIS A 32 16.68 4.32 -6.42
N TYR A 33 16.61 5.62 -6.13
CA TYR A 33 16.94 6.15 -4.81
C TYR A 33 15.72 6.67 -4.07
N CYS A 34 15.58 6.28 -2.80
CA CYS A 34 14.61 6.82 -1.85
C CYS A 34 15.15 6.68 -0.42
N CYS A 35 14.73 7.53 0.51
CA CYS A 35 15.05 7.40 1.95
C CYS A 35 16.52 7.10 2.30
N GLU A 36 17.45 7.72 1.56
CA GLU A 36 18.91 7.55 1.77
C GLU A 36 19.49 6.22 1.28
N GLU A 37 18.72 5.46 0.52
CA GLU A 37 19.12 4.18 -0.05
C GLU A 37 18.99 4.19 -1.58
N ASP A 38 19.97 3.56 -2.26
CA ASP A 38 19.92 3.23 -3.68
C ASP A 38 19.62 1.73 -3.82
N PHE A 39 18.42 1.42 -4.29
CA PHE A 39 17.87 0.07 -4.37
C PHE A 39 18.48 -0.77 -5.51
N GLY A 40 19.27 -0.15 -6.40
CA GLY A 40 20.00 -0.83 -7.47
C GLY A 40 19.16 -1.22 -8.69
N ASP A 41 17.86 -1.47 -8.53
CA ASP A 41 16.89 -1.70 -9.59
C ASP A 41 15.52 -1.08 -9.28
N GLU A 42 14.71 -0.90 -10.32
CA GLU A 42 13.41 -0.23 -10.26
C GLU A 42 12.39 -1.02 -9.43
N ASP A 43 12.37 -2.34 -9.55
CA ASP A 43 11.41 -3.19 -8.85
C ASP A 43 11.56 -3.09 -7.33
N LYS A 44 12.81 -3.12 -6.83
CA LYS A 44 13.09 -2.95 -5.40
C LYS A 44 12.73 -1.57 -4.88
N LEU A 45 12.94 -0.52 -5.68
CA LEU A 45 12.47 0.82 -5.32
C LEU A 45 10.95 0.82 -5.20
N TRP A 46 10.23 0.22 -6.15
CA TRP A 46 8.78 0.13 -6.06
C TRP A 46 8.30 -0.72 -4.87
N ASP A 47 9.01 -1.79 -4.51
CA ASP A 47 8.70 -2.58 -3.31
C ASP A 47 8.77 -1.69 -2.06
N HIS A 48 9.82 -0.88 -1.94
CA HIS A 48 9.95 0.12 -0.88
C HIS A 48 8.85 1.19 -0.94
N LEU A 49 8.56 1.76 -2.11
CA LEU A 49 7.55 2.81 -2.25
C LEU A 49 6.13 2.33 -1.90
N VAL A 50 5.79 1.10 -2.25
CA VAL A 50 4.49 0.49 -1.92
C VAL A 50 4.34 0.33 -0.40
N VAL A 51 5.39 -0.13 0.27
CA VAL A 51 5.36 -0.41 1.71
C VAL A 51 5.47 0.87 2.55
N ASP A 52 6.43 1.75 2.23
CA ASP A 52 6.81 2.86 3.09
C ASP A 52 6.21 4.21 2.64
N HIS A 53 5.80 4.34 1.38
CA HIS A 53 5.37 5.61 0.79
C HIS A 53 3.93 5.61 0.26
N ASN A 54 3.13 4.59 0.56
CA ASN A 54 1.75 4.45 0.06
C ASN A 54 1.67 4.63 -1.46
N ALA A 55 2.57 3.97 -2.19
CA ALA A 55 2.53 3.97 -3.64
C ALA A 55 1.60 2.89 -4.17
N CYS A 56 0.89 3.20 -5.27
CA CYS A 56 0.15 2.21 -6.03
C CYS A 56 1.08 1.53 -7.04
N ARG A 57 1.13 0.20 -6.99
CA ARG A 57 1.96 -0.59 -7.91
C ARG A 57 1.46 -0.59 -9.34
N ASP A 58 0.16 -0.47 -9.57
CA ASP A 58 -0.40 -0.63 -10.91
C ASP A 58 -0.24 0.63 -11.77
N CYS A 59 -0.30 1.82 -11.15
CA CYS A 59 -0.22 3.10 -11.84
C CYS A 59 0.98 3.96 -11.44
N HIS A 60 1.80 3.49 -10.49
CA HIS A 60 3.01 4.19 -10.05
C HIS A 60 2.75 5.59 -9.45
N GLU A 61 1.55 5.82 -8.91
CA GLU A 61 1.22 7.05 -8.17
C GLU A 61 1.54 6.91 -6.67
N VAL A 62 2.08 7.97 -6.06
CA VAL A 62 2.42 8.01 -4.63
C VAL A 62 1.41 8.88 -3.89
N PHE A 63 0.82 8.35 -2.83
CA PHE A 63 -0.23 9.04 -2.08
C PHE A 63 0.27 9.57 -0.73
N ASN A 64 -0.16 10.78 -0.37
CA ASN A 64 0.06 11.30 0.97
C ASN A 64 -0.95 10.69 1.97
N GLY A 65 -0.74 9.41 2.29
CA GLY A 65 -1.46 8.65 3.31
C GLY A 65 -2.23 7.44 2.79
N TYR A 66 -2.27 6.39 3.61
CA TYR A 66 -2.89 5.09 3.29
C TYR A 66 -4.37 5.18 2.89
N ALA A 67 -5.15 6.04 3.54
CA ALA A 67 -6.57 6.21 3.22
C ALA A 67 -6.80 6.71 1.78
N LYS A 68 -5.88 7.52 1.24
CA LYS A 68 -5.96 8.00 -0.15
C LYS A 68 -5.59 6.91 -1.14
N LEU A 69 -4.56 6.12 -0.83
CA LEU A 69 -4.19 4.94 -1.61
C LEU A 69 -5.35 3.94 -1.66
N GLN A 70 -5.96 3.59 -0.52
CA GLN A 70 -7.10 2.69 -0.49
C GLN A 70 -8.27 3.18 -1.34
N LYS A 71 -8.60 4.48 -1.24
CA LYS A 71 -9.64 5.08 -2.07
C LYS A 71 -9.28 4.99 -3.56
N HIS A 72 -8.03 5.29 -3.90
CA HIS A 72 -7.53 5.18 -5.27
C HIS A 72 -7.62 3.75 -5.80
N ASP A 73 -7.16 2.75 -5.04
CA ASP A 73 -7.23 1.34 -5.44
C ASP A 73 -8.68 0.88 -5.65
N HIS A 74 -9.59 1.35 -4.79
CA HIS A 74 -11.02 1.07 -4.93
C HIS A 74 -11.59 1.67 -6.23
N GLU A 75 -11.35 2.95 -6.48
CA GLU A 75 -11.98 3.69 -7.59
C GLU A 75 -11.30 3.46 -8.95
N SER A 76 -9.97 3.37 -8.98
CA SER A 76 -9.16 3.33 -10.20
C SER A 76 -8.80 1.91 -10.63
N HIS A 77 -8.68 1.00 -9.67
CA HIS A 77 -8.30 -0.40 -9.92
C HIS A 77 -9.42 -1.39 -9.59
N LEU A 78 -10.61 -0.88 -9.23
CA LEU A 78 -11.78 -1.67 -8.86
C LEU A 78 -11.40 -2.76 -7.85
N ARG A 79 -10.62 -2.39 -6.84
CA ARG A 79 -10.04 -3.30 -5.86
C ARG A 79 -10.86 -3.28 -4.57
N CYS A 80 -11.09 -4.46 -4.01
CA CYS A 80 -11.59 -4.58 -2.65
C CYS A 80 -10.43 -4.31 -1.68
N THR A 81 -10.52 -3.28 -0.85
CA THR A 81 -9.47 -2.92 0.10
C THR A 81 -9.40 -3.84 1.33
N GLU A 82 -10.44 -4.65 1.56
CA GLU A 82 -10.48 -5.62 2.66
C GLU A 82 -9.81 -6.96 2.32
N CYS A 83 -9.87 -7.38 1.05
CA CYS A 83 -9.29 -8.67 0.61
C CYS A 83 -8.31 -8.56 -0.56
N ASP A 84 -7.96 -7.33 -0.95
CA ASP A 84 -6.98 -6.98 -1.99
C ASP A 84 -7.26 -7.58 -3.38
N ARG A 85 -8.54 -7.87 -3.68
CA ARG A 85 -8.96 -8.49 -4.94
C ARG A 85 -9.41 -7.44 -5.95
N SER A 86 -8.87 -7.48 -7.16
CA SER A 86 -9.31 -6.63 -8.29
C SER A 86 -10.46 -7.24 -9.09
N PHE A 87 -11.29 -6.36 -9.64
CA PHE A 87 -12.47 -6.72 -10.44
C PHE A 87 -12.44 -6.02 -11.80
N GLN A 88 -13.07 -6.65 -12.80
CA GLN A 88 -13.13 -6.12 -14.17
C GLN A 88 -14.21 -5.05 -14.38
N SER A 89 -15.13 -4.89 -13.42
CA SER A 89 -16.23 -3.93 -13.49
C SER A 89 -16.74 -3.56 -12.09
N GLU A 90 -17.31 -2.36 -11.99
CA GLU A 90 -17.92 -1.86 -10.76
C GLU A 90 -19.02 -2.80 -10.26
N SER A 91 -19.86 -3.32 -11.15
CA SER A 91 -20.92 -4.27 -10.80
C SER A 91 -20.38 -5.54 -10.13
N ASN A 92 -19.22 -6.04 -10.57
CA ASN A 92 -18.60 -7.22 -9.99
C ASN A 92 -18.03 -6.94 -8.60
N LEU A 93 -17.38 -5.78 -8.42
CA LEU A 93 -16.91 -5.32 -7.11
C LEU A 93 -18.07 -5.15 -6.13
N GLN A 94 -19.15 -4.48 -6.55
CA GLN A 94 -20.34 -4.30 -5.73
C GLN A 94 -20.99 -5.64 -5.37
N HIS A 95 -21.09 -6.59 -6.31
CA HIS A 95 -21.60 -7.92 -6.00
C HIS A 95 -20.72 -8.64 -4.97
N HIS A 96 -19.40 -8.53 -5.10
CA HIS A 96 -18.45 -9.08 -4.15
C HIS A 96 -18.57 -8.47 -2.75
N LEU A 97 -18.66 -7.13 -2.64
CA LEU A 97 -18.87 -6.43 -1.37
C LEU A 97 -20.23 -6.79 -0.73
N ASN A 98 -21.23 -7.16 -1.54
CA ASN A 98 -22.52 -7.62 -1.05
C ASN A 98 -22.55 -9.13 -0.71
N SER A 99 -21.47 -9.87 -0.97
CA SER A 99 -21.39 -11.29 -0.67
C SER A 99 -21.21 -11.55 0.83
N LYS A 100 -21.39 -12.81 1.25
CA LYS A 100 -21.18 -13.26 2.63
C LYS A 100 -19.74 -13.06 3.14
N LEU A 101 -18.79 -12.75 2.26
CA LEU A 101 -17.40 -12.46 2.64
C LEU A 101 -17.28 -11.11 3.37
N HIS A 102 -18.03 -10.10 2.93
CA HIS A 102 -17.97 -8.74 3.49
C HIS A 102 -19.23 -8.31 4.24
N ARG A 103 -20.38 -8.95 3.96
CA ARG A 103 -21.62 -8.71 4.70
C ARG A 103 -21.84 -9.73 5.81
N PRO A 104 -21.91 -9.29 7.08
CA PRO A 104 -22.39 -10.13 8.16
C PRO A 104 -23.80 -10.64 7.85
N SER A 105 -24.02 -11.94 7.90
CA SER A 105 -25.35 -12.51 7.77
C SER A 105 -26.08 -12.40 9.12
N THR A 106 -27.07 -11.51 9.21
CA THR A 106 -28.02 -11.50 10.33
C THR A 106 -29.14 -12.49 10.02
N VAL A 107 -29.10 -13.67 10.64
CA VAL A 107 -30.22 -14.61 10.57
C VAL A 107 -31.16 -14.28 11.72
N LEU A 108 -32.32 -13.70 11.41
CA LEU A 108 -33.41 -13.56 12.38
C LEU A 108 -34.17 -14.89 12.44
N CYS A 109 -34.15 -15.53 13.60
CA CYS A 109 -34.90 -16.76 13.82
C CYS A 109 -36.40 -16.43 14.01
N PRO A 110 -37.33 -17.03 13.26
CA PRO A 110 -38.78 -16.75 13.33
C PRO A 110 -39.48 -17.31 14.58
N GLY A 111 -38.79 -17.35 15.72
CA GLY A 111 -39.34 -17.84 17.00
C GLY A 111 -40.17 -16.76 17.74
N PRO A 112 -41.10 -17.17 18.62
CA PRO A 112 -42.04 -16.27 19.30
C PRO A 112 -41.41 -15.34 20.37
N GLN A 113 -40.09 -15.36 20.55
CA GLN A 113 -39.39 -14.50 21.51
C GLN A 113 -38.31 -13.70 20.77
N MET A 114 -38.69 -12.47 20.42
CA MET A 114 -37.83 -11.45 19.84
C MET A 114 -36.71 -11.08 20.80
N GLN A 115 -35.58 -11.80 20.76
CA GLN A 115 -34.24 -11.29 21.08
C GLN A 115 -33.23 -12.42 20.91
N GLN A 116 -32.43 -12.35 19.84
CA GLN A 116 -30.97 -12.47 19.91
C GLN A 116 -30.39 -12.31 18.49
N VAL A 117 -29.63 -11.23 18.31
CA VAL A 117 -28.80 -11.01 17.12
C VAL A 117 -27.54 -11.84 17.31
N VAL A 118 -27.46 -13.01 16.66
CA VAL A 118 -26.20 -13.77 16.64
C VAL A 118 -25.35 -13.24 15.49
N CYS A 119 -24.38 -12.40 15.84
CA CYS A 119 -23.30 -12.02 14.93
C CYS A 119 -22.31 -13.20 14.86
N LEU A 120 -22.35 -13.99 13.79
CA LEU A 120 -21.46 -15.15 13.61
C LEU A 120 -19.99 -14.77 13.31
N VAL A 121 -19.66 -13.47 13.28
CA VAL A 121 -18.34 -12.97 12.85
C VAL A 121 -17.46 -12.41 13.97
N CYS A 122 -17.93 -12.32 15.22
CA CYS A 122 -17.12 -11.85 16.34
C CYS A 122 -16.90 -12.96 17.38
N SER A 123 -15.89 -13.81 17.16
CA SER A 123 -15.25 -14.61 18.21
C SER A 123 -14.35 -13.73 19.11
N THR A 124 -14.86 -12.60 19.57
CA THR A 124 -14.23 -11.77 20.61
C THR A 124 -15.33 -11.27 21.52
N HIS A 125 -15.48 -11.94 22.67
CA HIS A 125 -16.25 -11.43 23.78
C HIS A 125 -15.65 -10.08 24.21
N ALA A 126 -16.45 -9.01 24.19
CA ALA A 126 -16.18 -7.83 24.99
C ALA A 126 -17.03 -7.95 26.27
N PRO A 127 -16.42 -7.93 27.47
CA PRO A 127 -17.16 -7.99 28.73
C PRO A 127 -17.88 -6.67 29.05
N LEU A 128 -18.88 -6.81 29.93
CA LEU A 128 -19.81 -5.81 30.45
C LEU A 128 -19.15 -4.52 30.95
#